data_AF-A0A0F2NNU8-F1
#
_entry.id   AF-A0A0F2NNU8-F1
#
_cell.length_a   1.000
_cell.length_b   1.000
_cell.length_c   1.000
_cell.angle_alpha   90.00
_cell.angle_beta   90.00
_cell.angle_gamma   90.00
#
_symmetry.space_group_name_H-M   'P 1'
#
loop_
_entity.id
_entity.type
_entity.pdbx_description
1 polymer ?
#
loop_
_entity_poly.entity_id
_entity_poly.type
_entity_poly.pdbx_seq_one_letter_code
_entity_poly.pdbx_strand_id
1 'polypeptide(L)'
;MKTFFKKMAPIFLMLFAFSFIGGAMWVDDADARSKIGGKSFKSSPSKAPAPAATPAPGAAPGGTFSRGLMGGLLGGAIGGMLLGSMFGAGGSGMGILPLLILGGIAFFLYRRFAKARQAGYQSPNQYSREASQPSNLFGGGFANSAQPPPPPTPVIGENLVDDGIGQIMETDRDFDPAHFKEVASDVFFQVQAGWMRRDLESYRHLLGDQLAREYEEHFAEMRGNGQINKLESIAVRTIEIVQAGSDGREDFVSVLFTANLLDYVVDDKSGELVSGSMTTPVKFKEEWTWARSVGTQNWKLEGIKEG
;
A
#
# COMPACT_ATOMS: atom_id res chain seq x y z
N MET A 1 -9.85 -31.60 -11.41
CA MET A 1 -9.42 -30.87 -10.20
C MET A 1 -8.47 -29.70 -10.55
N LYS A 2 -8.77 -28.93 -11.60
CA LYS A 2 -7.92 -27.81 -12.12
C LYS A 2 -8.70 -26.50 -12.35
N THR A 3 -9.94 -26.41 -11.87
CA THR A 3 -10.88 -25.32 -12.16
C THR A 3 -11.42 -24.63 -10.90
N PHE A 4 -10.66 -24.64 -9.81
CA PHE A 4 -11.06 -24.02 -8.54
C PHE A 4 -10.16 -22.85 -8.09
N PHE A 5 -9.03 -22.60 -8.76
CA PHE A 5 -8.04 -21.59 -8.36
C PHE A 5 -8.07 -20.27 -9.15
N LYS A 6 -9.07 -20.07 -10.02
CA LYS A 6 -9.20 -18.85 -10.87
C LYS A 6 -10.16 -17.77 -10.33
N LYS A 7 -10.67 -17.92 -9.10
CA LYS A 7 -11.59 -16.96 -8.47
C LYS A 7 -11.06 -16.31 -7.18
N MET A 8 -9.75 -16.28 -6.98
CA MET A 8 -9.12 -15.61 -5.84
C MET A 8 -8.10 -14.58 -6.29
N ALA A 9 -8.56 -13.55 -7.00
CA ALA A 9 -7.81 -12.30 -7.06
C ALA A 9 -8.06 -11.56 -5.73
N PRO A 10 -7.01 -11.07 -5.04
CA PRO A 10 -7.17 -10.21 -3.88
C PRO A 10 -7.88 -8.91 -4.31
N ILE A 11 -8.59 -8.30 -3.38
CA ILE A 11 -9.72 -7.40 -3.60
C ILE A 11 -9.28 -5.98 -4.03
N PHE A 12 -7.99 -5.80 -4.28
CA PHE A 12 -7.42 -4.63 -4.95
C PHE A 12 -7.70 -4.54 -6.47
N LEU A 13 -8.29 -5.58 -7.07
CA LEU A 13 -8.63 -5.63 -8.50
C LEU A 13 -9.95 -4.93 -8.89
N MET A 14 -10.39 -3.91 -8.14
CA MET A 14 -11.60 -3.16 -8.50
C MET A 14 -11.40 -1.66 -8.72
N LEU A 15 -10.15 -1.17 -8.71
CA LEU A 15 -9.83 0.18 -9.18
C LEU A 15 -9.57 0.28 -10.71
N PHE A 16 -9.75 -0.80 -11.48
CA PHE A 16 -9.41 -0.79 -12.92
C PHE A 16 -10.31 -1.66 -13.81
N ALA A 17 -11.63 -1.64 -13.60
CA ALA A 17 -12.58 -2.37 -14.45
C ALA A 17 -13.34 -1.52 -15.47
N PHE A 18 -13.09 -0.21 -15.63
CA PHE A 18 -13.86 0.63 -16.56
C PHE A 18 -13.09 1.54 -17.52
N SER A 19 -11.77 1.47 -17.60
CA SER A 19 -11.05 2.15 -18.69
C SER A 19 -10.88 1.23 -19.90
N PHE A 20 -11.99 0.72 -20.48
CA PHE A 20 -12.06 0.22 -21.87
C PHE A 20 -13.51 -0.18 -22.27
N ILE A 21 -14.50 0.67 -22.04
CA ILE A 21 -15.75 0.66 -22.82
C ILE A 21 -16.08 2.10 -23.23
N GLY A 22 -15.19 2.69 -24.02
CA GLY A 22 -15.50 3.86 -24.85
C GLY A 22 -15.93 3.36 -26.22
N GLY A 23 -17.24 3.27 -26.46
CA GLY A 23 -17.73 2.72 -27.72
C GLY A 23 -19.25 2.65 -27.85
N ALA A 24 -19.85 3.83 -28.01
CA ALA A 24 -21.13 4.08 -28.67
C ALA A 24 -22.43 3.92 -27.85
N MET A 25 -23.32 4.91 -28.08
CA MET A 25 -24.79 4.82 -28.06
C MET A 25 -25.43 4.87 -26.66
N TRP A 26 -26.23 5.87 -26.22
CA TRP A 26 -26.99 6.93 -26.88
C TRP A 26 -27.19 8.14 -25.95
N VAL A 27 -27.30 9.31 -26.57
CA VAL A 27 -27.95 10.53 -26.07
C VAL A 27 -29.46 10.26 -25.99
N ASP A 28 -30.12 10.70 -24.92
CA ASP A 28 -31.34 11.52 -25.05
C ASP A 28 -31.75 12.18 -23.71
N ASP A 29 -31.91 13.49 -23.85
CA ASP A 29 -32.77 14.46 -23.16
C ASP A 29 -32.94 14.51 -21.63
N ALA A 30 -32.59 15.69 -21.13
CA ALA A 30 -33.12 16.31 -19.95
C ALA A 30 -34.55 16.84 -20.20
N ASP A 31 -35.46 16.69 -19.24
CA ASP A 31 -36.49 17.71 -19.04
C ASP A 31 -36.91 17.82 -17.58
N ALA A 32 -37.15 19.06 -17.18
CA ALA A 32 -37.43 19.51 -15.83
C ALA A 32 -38.88 19.96 -15.68
N ARG A 33 -39.44 19.75 -14.47
CA ARG A 33 -40.63 20.38 -13.86
C ARG A 33 -42.00 20.13 -14.53
N SER A 34 -42.98 19.70 -13.73
CA SER A 34 -43.81 20.63 -12.92
C SER A 34 -44.92 19.93 -12.11
N LYS A 35 -45.09 20.40 -10.86
CA LYS A 35 -46.29 20.63 -10.03
C LYS A 35 -47.43 19.57 -9.91
N ILE A 36 -48.11 19.69 -8.75
CA ILE A 36 -49.47 19.20 -8.38
C ILE A 36 -49.43 17.82 -7.68
N GLY A 37 -49.98 17.56 -6.49
CA GLY A 37 -50.82 18.30 -5.55
C GLY A 37 -51.54 17.32 -4.59
N GLY A 38 -51.89 17.76 -3.37
CA GLY A 38 -52.87 17.13 -2.43
C GLY A 38 -52.27 16.10 -1.45
N LYS A 39 -52.08 16.37 -0.15
CA LYS A 39 -52.97 16.64 1.01
C LYS A 39 -53.85 15.46 1.51
N SER A 40 -53.63 15.15 2.80
CA SER A 40 -54.52 14.53 3.82
C SER A 40 -54.38 13.01 3.98
N PHE A 41 -54.33 12.36 5.16
CA PHE A 41 -54.96 12.59 6.47
C PHE A 41 -54.16 11.97 7.66
N LYS A 42 -54.29 12.59 8.85
CA LYS A 42 -54.55 12.09 10.25
C LYS A 42 -54.17 10.63 10.62
N SER A 43 -53.73 10.21 11.82
CA SER A 43 -53.63 10.78 13.19
C SER A 43 -52.95 9.72 14.11
N SER A 44 -52.15 10.14 15.09
CA SER A 44 -51.48 9.33 16.14
C SER A 44 -52.47 8.73 17.19
N PRO A 45 -52.06 7.89 18.18
CA PRO A 45 -51.09 8.23 19.23
C PRO A 45 -50.13 7.11 19.72
N SER A 46 -48.98 7.57 20.22
CA SER A 46 -48.00 6.85 21.04
C SER A 46 -48.44 6.83 22.52
N LYS A 47 -48.13 5.74 23.24
CA LYS A 47 -48.31 5.63 24.70
C LYS A 47 -47.09 4.97 25.36
N ALA A 48 -46.48 5.68 26.30
CA ALA A 48 -45.72 5.18 27.47
C ALA A 48 -46.47 5.70 28.74
N PRO A 49 -46.15 5.38 30.04
CA PRO A 49 -44.92 4.79 30.64
C PRO A 49 -45.11 3.80 31.87
N ALA A 50 -43.99 3.16 32.31
CA ALA A 50 -43.48 2.67 33.66
C ALA A 50 -44.43 2.06 34.77
N PRO A 51 -43.98 1.49 35.95
CA PRO A 51 -42.64 1.23 36.56
C PRO A 51 -42.44 -0.17 37.29
N ALA A 52 -41.40 -0.27 38.13
CA ALA A 52 -40.70 -1.43 38.77
C ALA A 52 -41.35 -2.19 39.96
N ALA A 53 -40.76 -3.35 40.37
CA ALA A 53 -40.40 -3.72 41.77
C ALA A 53 -39.77 -5.15 41.92
N THR A 54 -38.83 -5.26 42.87
CA THR A 54 -38.23 -6.49 43.49
C THR A 54 -38.97 -6.83 44.81
N PRO A 55 -38.94 -8.09 45.35
CA PRO A 55 -38.02 -8.41 46.47
C PRO A 55 -37.58 -9.91 46.62
N ALA A 56 -36.55 -10.16 47.45
CA ALA A 56 -36.04 -11.47 47.96
C ALA A 56 -36.75 -11.89 49.28
N PRO A 57 -36.33 -12.89 50.12
CA PRO A 57 -35.33 -13.99 50.02
C PRO A 57 -35.85 -15.39 50.52
N GLY A 58 -35.04 -16.46 50.39
CA GLY A 58 -35.30 -17.80 50.97
C GLY A 58 -34.02 -18.64 51.19
N ALA A 59 -33.97 -19.40 52.28
CA ALA A 59 -32.78 -19.94 52.96
C ALA A 59 -32.27 -21.35 52.52
N ALA A 60 -30.98 -21.61 52.85
CA ALA A 60 -30.18 -22.83 53.17
C ALA A 60 -30.77 -24.26 52.99
N PRO A 61 -29.98 -25.37 52.84
CA PRO A 61 -28.68 -25.64 53.51
C PRO A 61 -27.61 -26.52 52.80
N GLY A 62 -26.38 -26.50 53.33
CA GLY A 62 -25.45 -27.66 53.50
C GLY A 62 -24.68 -28.22 52.29
N GLY A 63 -23.35 -28.37 52.42
CA GLY A 63 -22.58 -29.26 51.52
C GLY A 63 -21.07 -29.03 51.43
N THR A 64 -20.33 -29.72 52.30
CA THR A 64 -18.97 -30.27 52.18
C THR A 64 -18.31 -30.25 50.78
N PHE A 65 -17.30 -29.39 50.55
CA PHE A 65 -16.23 -29.64 49.56
C PHE A 65 -14.99 -28.73 49.75
N SER A 66 -14.28 -28.84 50.88
CA SER A 66 -13.01 -28.12 51.11
C SER A 66 -11.79 -29.06 51.20
N ARG A 67 -11.85 -30.24 50.59
CA ARG A 67 -10.80 -31.29 50.69
C ARG A 67 -10.00 -31.56 49.42
N GLY A 68 -9.93 -30.60 48.49
CA GLY A 68 -9.27 -30.79 47.19
C GLY A 68 -8.06 -29.90 46.89
N LEU A 69 -7.79 -28.86 47.68
CA LEU A 69 -6.82 -27.81 47.33
C LEU A 69 -5.52 -27.87 48.14
N MET A 70 -5.05 -29.07 48.49
CA MET A 70 -3.82 -29.26 49.27
C MET A 70 -2.96 -30.39 48.70
N GLY A 71 -2.67 -30.32 47.39
CA GLY A 71 -1.81 -31.31 46.71
C GLY A 71 -1.05 -30.81 45.48
N GLY A 72 -1.31 -29.60 44.98
CA GLY A 72 -0.78 -29.15 43.68
C GLY A 72 0.57 -28.43 43.70
N LEU A 73 1.12 -28.06 44.86
CA LEU A 73 2.28 -27.14 44.93
C LEU A 73 3.64 -27.83 45.02
N LEU A 74 3.71 -29.15 45.20
CA LEU A 74 4.99 -29.89 45.24
C LEU A 74 5.39 -30.52 43.89
N GLY A 75 4.47 -30.63 42.93
CA GLY A 75 4.74 -31.20 41.59
C GLY A 75 5.14 -30.17 40.53
N GLY A 76 4.78 -28.89 40.70
CA GLY A 76 5.02 -27.85 39.70
C GLY A 76 6.47 -27.34 39.63
N ALA A 77 7.23 -27.46 40.74
CA ALA A 77 8.57 -26.88 40.82
C ALA A 77 9.62 -27.65 40.01
N ILE A 78 9.52 -28.98 39.93
CA ILE A 78 10.50 -29.80 39.18
C ILE A 78 10.19 -29.80 37.67
N GLY A 79 8.90 -29.80 37.30
CA GLY A 79 8.49 -29.66 35.90
C GLY A 79 8.86 -28.29 35.30
N GLY A 80 8.80 -27.23 36.10
CA GLY A 80 9.19 -25.88 35.70
C GLY A 80 10.70 -25.69 35.51
N MET A 81 11.55 -26.44 36.24
CA MET A 81 13.01 -26.33 36.11
C MET A 81 13.56 -27.07 34.90
N LEU A 82 12.96 -28.22 34.52
CA LEU A 82 13.40 -28.98 33.35
C LEU A 82 12.89 -28.38 32.02
N LEU A 83 11.69 -27.79 32.03
CA LEU A 83 11.15 -27.09 30.86
C LEU A 83 11.69 -25.65 30.75
N GLY A 84 11.97 -25.01 31.89
CA GLY A 84 12.58 -23.68 31.98
C GLY A 84 14.04 -23.63 31.53
N SER A 85 14.79 -24.72 31.66
CA SER A 85 16.19 -24.80 31.17
C SER A 85 16.30 -24.85 29.64
N MET A 86 15.22 -25.17 28.92
CA MET A 86 15.16 -25.04 27.45
C MET A 86 14.71 -23.66 26.98
N PHE A 87 14.02 -22.88 27.83
CA PHE A 87 13.37 -21.63 27.43
C PHE A 87 13.90 -20.36 28.12
N GLY A 88 14.99 -20.47 28.89
CA GLY A 88 15.83 -19.32 29.24
C GLY A 88 15.17 -18.31 30.18
N ALA A 89 14.55 -18.77 31.26
CA ALA A 89 14.09 -17.91 32.35
C ALA A 89 14.64 -18.41 33.70
N GLY A 90 15.84 -17.98 34.05
CA GLY A 90 16.46 -18.26 35.34
C GLY A 90 17.98 -18.21 35.33
N GLY A 91 18.55 -17.02 35.58
CA GLY A 91 19.89 -16.83 36.14
C GLY A 91 21.09 -17.52 35.47
N SER A 92 21.87 -16.73 34.72
CA SER A 92 23.30 -16.97 34.42
C SER A 92 23.69 -18.21 33.61
N GLY A 93 23.10 -18.37 32.42
CA GLY A 93 23.66 -19.21 31.36
C GLY A 93 23.09 -18.78 30.02
N MET A 94 23.94 -18.37 29.08
CA MET A 94 23.52 -17.97 27.73
C MET A 94 22.77 -19.16 27.11
N GLY A 95 21.45 -19.04 26.98
CA GLY A 95 20.59 -20.11 26.50
C GLY A 95 21.04 -20.64 25.13
N ILE A 96 20.68 -21.87 24.81
CA ILE A 96 21.01 -22.47 23.52
C ILE A 96 20.39 -21.69 22.33
N LEU A 97 19.27 -21.00 22.57
CA LEU A 97 18.56 -20.21 21.57
C LEU A 97 19.39 -19.04 21.01
N PRO A 98 20.02 -18.15 21.82
CA PRO A 98 20.91 -17.12 21.29
C PRO A 98 22.16 -17.70 20.58
N LEU A 99 22.69 -18.85 21.01
CA LEU A 99 23.80 -19.51 20.31
C LEU A 99 23.37 -20.06 18.94
N LEU A 100 22.16 -20.60 18.82
CA LEU A 100 21.60 -21.05 17.55
C LEU A 100 21.26 -19.88 16.61
N ILE A 101 20.74 -18.78 17.16
CA ILE A 101 20.47 -17.55 16.39
C ILE A 101 21.80 -16.95 15.89
N LEU A 102 22.82 -16.87 16.75
CA LEU A 102 24.13 -16.35 16.35
C LEU A 102 24.82 -17.25 15.33
N GLY A 103 24.74 -18.58 15.49
CA GLY A 103 25.21 -19.55 14.50
C GLY A 103 24.46 -19.47 13.17
N GLY A 104 23.14 -19.26 13.20
CA GLY A 104 22.30 -19.06 12.02
C GLY A 104 22.63 -17.77 11.27
N ILE A 105 22.85 -16.66 11.99
CA ILE A 105 23.28 -15.38 11.41
C ILE A 105 24.68 -15.51 10.79
N ALA A 106 25.62 -16.14 11.49
CA ALA A 106 26.97 -16.37 10.98
C ALA A 106 26.95 -17.24 9.70
N PHE A 107 26.14 -18.30 9.68
CA PHE A 107 25.95 -19.14 8.49
C PHE A 107 25.28 -18.38 7.33
N PHE A 108 24.28 -17.54 7.62
CA PHE A 108 23.60 -16.73 6.61
C PHE A 108 24.54 -15.69 5.98
N LEU A 109 25.34 -15.00 6.80
CA LEU A 109 26.35 -14.04 6.33
C LEU A 109 27.46 -14.76 5.54
N TYR A 110 27.98 -15.88 6.05
CA TYR A 110 28.93 -16.72 5.32
C TYR A 110 28.39 -17.16 3.97
N ARG A 111 27.15 -17.66 3.91
CA ARG A 111 26.50 -18.12 2.66
C ARG A 111 26.26 -16.98 1.68
N ARG A 112 25.93 -15.77 2.16
CA ARG A 112 25.73 -14.58 1.32
C ARG A 112 27.04 -14.08 0.71
N PHE A 113 28.13 -14.07 1.48
CA PHE A 113 29.45 -13.62 1.00
C PHE A 113 30.22 -14.71 0.24
N ALA A 114 30.00 -16.00 0.53
CA ALA A 114 30.56 -17.10 -0.25
C ALA A 114 29.98 -17.17 -1.68
N LYS A 115 28.71 -16.80 -1.86
CA LYS A 115 28.11 -16.63 -3.21
C LYS A 115 28.52 -15.32 -3.90
N ALA A 116 28.89 -14.29 -3.14
CA ALA A 116 29.43 -13.05 -3.70
C ALA A 116 30.88 -13.17 -4.18
N ARG A 117 31.62 -14.21 -3.77
CA ARG A 117 33.00 -14.50 -4.24
C ARG A 117 33.06 -15.31 -5.55
N GLN A 118 31.93 -15.70 -6.13
CA GLN A 118 31.87 -16.27 -7.49
C GLN A 118 31.50 -15.25 -8.58
N ALA A 119 31.28 -13.99 -8.22
CA ALA A 119 31.11 -12.89 -9.16
C ALA A 119 32.24 -11.87 -8.98
N GLY A 120 33.47 -12.33 -9.22
CA GLY A 120 34.65 -11.49 -9.19
C GLY A 120 35.44 -11.66 -10.48
N TYR A 121 35.73 -10.53 -11.11
CA TYR A 121 36.73 -10.32 -12.15
C TYR A 121 36.38 -10.72 -13.59
N GLN A 122 35.98 -9.72 -14.39
CA GLN A 122 36.72 -9.38 -15.61
C GLN A 122 36.29 -8.02 -16.18
N SER A 123 37.13 -7.01 -15.93
CA SER A 123 37.60 -6.13 -17.01
C SER A 123 39.05 -6.56 -17.27
N PRO A 124 39.49 -6.62 -18.52
CA PRO A 124 40.16 -5.45 -19.07
C PRO A 124 39.97 -5.17 -20.57
N ASN A 125 40.22 -3.90 -20.86
CA ASN A 125 40.52 -3.24 -22.12
C ASN A 125 41.39 -4.00 -23.14
N GLN A 126 41.20 -3.59 -24.40
CA GLN A 126 42.17 -3.44 -25.51
C GLN A 126 42.97 -4.67 -25.98
N TYR A 127 42.87 -5.00 -27.27
CA TYR A 127 43.88 -4.69 -28.29
C TYR A 127 43.42 -5.17 -29.68
N SER A 128 44.02 -4.52 -30.67
CA SER A 128 43.80 -4.46 -32.10
C SER A 128 44.27 -5.67 -32.92
N ARG A 129 43.82 -5.70 -34.19
CA ARG A 129 44.43 -6.19 -35.46
C ARG A 129 43.48 -7.09 -36.26
N GLU A 130 43.46 -7.17 -37.59
CA GLU A 130 44.04 -6.45 -38.74
C GLU A 130 43.61 -7.28 -39.96
N ALA A 131 43.10 -6.64 -41.02
CA ALA A 131 43.00 -7.09 -42.42
C ALA A 131 41.93 -6.21 -43.09
N SER A 132 42.10 -5.56 -44.23
CA SER A 132 42.97 -5.85 -45.37
C SER A 132 43.03 -4.62 -46.27
N GLN A 133 44.24 -4.24 -46.69
CA GLN A 133 44.52 -3.44 -47.89
C GLN A 133 44.25 -4.27 -49.17
N PRO A 134 43.98 -3.64 -50.33
CA PRO A 134 45.08 -3.19 -51.19
C PRO A 134 44.90 -1.83 -51.87
N SER A 135 46.02 -1.10 -51.88
CA SER A 135 46.60 -0.27 -52.94
C SER A 135 45.71 0.69 -53.75
N ASN A 136 46.00 1.99 -53.61
CA ASN A 136 46.33 2.80 -54.79
C ASN A 136 47.37 3.88 -54.47
N LEU A 137 48.27 3.99 -55.43
CA LEU A 137 49.54 4.70 -55.49
C LEU A 137 49.29 6.15 -55.96
N PHE A 138 50.06 7.12 -55.42
CA PHE A 138 50.37 8.45 -55.99
C PHE A 138 49.71 9.71 -55.36
N GLY A 139 50.54 10.50 -54.64
CA GLY A 139 50.70 11.95 -54.91
C GLY A 139 50.02 13.00 -54.00
N GLY A 140 50.84 13.81 -53.32
CA GLY A 140 50.63 15.27 -53.14
C GLY A 140 49.73 15.74 -51.99
N GLY A 141 50.31 16.36 -50.96
CA GLY A 141 49.59 16.82 -49.77
C GLY A 141 48.85 18.16 -49.92
N PHE A 142 47.82 18.37 -49.09
CA PHE A 142 47.30 19.68 -48.68
C PHE A 142 46.50 19.56 -47.36
N ALA A 143 46.66 20.59 -46.52
CA ALA A 143 45.71 21.16 -45.55
C ALA A 143 45.21 20.32 -44.35
N ASN A 144 45.69 20.72 -43.17
CA ASN A 144 44.96 20.67 -41.90
C ASN A 144 43.55 21.24 -42.05
N SER A 145 42.52 20.43 -41.83
CA SER A 145 41.19 20.89 -41.45
C SER A 145 40.93 20.45 -40.01
N ALA A 146 40.92 21.44 -39.10
CA ALA A 146 40.42 21.25 -37.75
C ALA A 146 38.94 20.83 -37.83
N GLN A 147 38.65 19.63 -37.37
CA GLN A 147 37.28 19.14 -37.22
C GLN A 147 36.61 19.97 -36.12
N PRO A 148 35.46 20.63 -36.38
CA PRO A 148 34.70 21.30 -35.33
C PRO A 148 34.29 20.28 -34.26
N PRO A 149 34.21 20.67 -32.97
CA PRO A 149 33.65 19.79 -31.95
C PRO A 149 32.25 19.34 -32.39
N PRO A 150 31.89 18.06 -32.21
CA PRO A 150 30.54 17.62 -32.51
C PRO A 150 29.53 18.49 -31.75
N PRO A 151 28.40 18.86 -32.36
CA PRO A 151 27.34 19.56 -31.65
C PRO A 151 26.92 18.73 -30.44
N PRO A 152 26.56 19.36 -29.30
CA PRO A 152 26.06 18.62 -28.15
C PRO A 152 24.87 17.78 -28.62
N THR A 153 25.03 16.46 -28.57
CA THR A 153 23.92 15.53 -28.73
C THR A 153 22.93 15.87 -27.61
N PRO A 154 21.66 16.19 -27.92
CA PRO A 154 20.65 16.33 -26.89
C PRO A 154 20.58 15.00 -26.15
N VAL A 155 20.91 15.02 -24.85
CA VAL A 155 20.71 13.88 -23.96
C VAL A 155 19.20 13.78 -23.77
N ILE A 156 18.54 13.01 -24.62
CA ILE A 156 17.14 12.67 -24.43
C ILE A 156 17.10 11.61 -23.32
N GLY A 157 16.75 12.06 -22.11
CA GLY A 157 16.06 11.24 -21.11
C GLY A 157 16.92 10.29 -20.27
N GLU A 158 17.91 10.81 -19.54
CA GLU A 158 18.50 10.02 -18.43
C GLU A 158 17.81 10.31 -17.09
N ASN A 159 17.24 11.52 -16.88
CA ASN A 159 16.61 11.91 -15.61
C ASN A 159 15.25 12.62 -15.77
N LEU A 160 14.27 11.96 -16.41
CA LEU A 160 12.92 12.54 -16.63
C LEU A 160 12.24 13.04 -15.33
N VAL A 161 12.49 12.38 -14.20
CA VAL A 161 11.96 12.81 -12.90
C VAL A 161 12.65 14.08 -12.41
N ASP A 162 13.98 14.18 -12.53
CA ASP A 162 14.71 15.37 -12.08
C ASP A 162 14.37 16.59 -12.95
N ASP A 163 14.22 16.38 -14.26
CA ASP A 163 13.75 17.43 -15.18
C ASP A 163 12.35 17.91 -14.80
N GLY A 164 11.43 16.99 -14.49
CA GLY A 164 10.07 17.31 -14.07
C GLY A 164 10.01 18.01 -12.70
N ILE A 165 10.84 17.60 -11.75
CA ILE A 165 11.01 18.33 -10.47
C ILE A 165 11.55 19.74 -10.74
N GLY A 166 12.51 19.87 -11.65
CA GLY A 166 13.03 21.16 -12.10
C GLY A 166 11.93 22.10 -12.59
N GLN A 167 10.99 21.60 -13.39
CA GLN A 167 9.83 22.37 -13.87
C GLN A 167 8.94 22.85 -12.73
N ILE A 168 8.62 21.99 -11.76
CA ILE A 168 7.83 22.38 -10.57
C ILE A 168 8.56 23.48 -9.80
N MET A 169 9.88 23.33 -9.61
CA MET A 169 10.71 24.29 -8.89
C MET A 169 10.86 25.65 -9.58
N GLU A 170 10.51 25.78 -10.86
CA GLU A 170 10.45 27.10 -11.52
C GLU A 170 9.38 27.99 -10.90
N THR A 171 8.27 27.39 -10.46
CA THR A 171 7.10 28.09 -9.90
C THR A 171 6.97 27.94 -8.39
N ASP A 172 7.53 26.86 -7.81
CA ASP A 172 7.58 26.59 -6.37
C ASP A 172 9.01 26.29 -5.93
N ARG A 173 9.77 27.33 -5.59
CA ARG A 173 11.19 27.23 -5.20
C ARG A 173 11.41 26.43 -3.93
N ASP A 174 10.38 26.27 -3.11
CA ASP A 174 10.43 25.55 -1.84
C ASP A 174 10.00 24.09 -1.97
N PHE A 175 9.68 23.61 -3.18
CA PHE A 175 9.34 22.22 -3.42
C PHE A 175 10.52 21.29 -3.07
N ASP A 176 10.31 20.44 -2.07
CA ASP A 176 11.28 19.42 -1.64
C ASP A 176 10.74 18.01 -1.92
N PRO A 177 11.36 17.25 -2.84
CA PRO A 177 10.97 15.87 -3.15
C PRO A 177 11.05 14.92 -1.95
N ALA A 178 11.95 15.17 -0.99
CA ALA A 178 12.05 14.34 0.22
C ALA A 178 10.84 14.57 1.12
N HIS A 179 10.53 15.83 1.43
CA HIS A 179 9.34 16.20 2.17
C HIS A 179 8.05 15.73 1.49
N PHE A 180 7.96 15.85 0.16
CA PHE A 180 6.78 15.39 -0.59
C PHE A 180 6.51 13.89 -0.39
N LYS A 181 7.56 13.05 -0.30
CA LYS A 181 7.39 11.62 0.00
C LYS A 181 6.85 11.36 1.41
N GLU A 182 7.19 12.21 2.38
CA GLU A 182 6.63 12.13 3.74
C GLU A 182 5.12 12.45 3.70
N VAL A 183 4.76 13.54 3.01
CA VAL A 183 3.35 13.91 2.79
C VAL A 183 2.59 12.79 2.08
N ALA A 184 3.16 12.22 1.02
CA ALA A 184 2.57 11.09 0.29
C ALA A 184 2.36 9.86 1.20
N SER A 185 3.33 9.57 2.08
CA SER A 185 3.20 8.50 3.08
C SER A 185 2.06 8.75 4.06
N ASP A 186 1.92 9.98 4.56
CA ASP A 186 0.84 10.33 5.50
C ASP A 186 -0.53 10.24 4.83
N VAL A 187 -0.65 10.75 3.60
CA VAL A 187 -1.88 10.65 2.79
C VAL A 187 -2.22 9.18 2.54
N PHE A 188 -1.23 8.34 2.21
CA PHE A 188 -1.42 6.90 2.02
C PHE A 188 -2.10 6.28 3.25
N PHE A 189 -1.56 6.47 4.46
CA PHE A 189 -2.18 5.89 5.65
C PHE A 189 -3.55 6.49 5.99
N GLN A 190 -3.77 7.78 5.76
CA GLN A 190 -5.07 8.41 5.97
C GLN A 190 -6.15 7.84 5.05
N VAL A 191 -5.83 7.66 3.77
CA VAL A 191 -6.72 7.06 2.78
C VAL A 191 -7.04 5.60 3.14
N GLN A 192 -6.02 4.79 3.47
CA GLN A 192 -6.23 3.40 3.88
C GLN A 192 -7.09 3.29 5.15
N ALA A 193 -6.87 4.16 6.13
CA ALA A 193 -7.66 4.20 7.35
C ALA A 193 -9.12 4.62 7.09
N GLY A 194 -9.33 5.59 6.19
CA GLY A 194 -10.65 6.03 5.77
C GLY A 194 -11.41 4.97 4.97
N TRP A 195 -10.72 4.25 4.09
CA TRP A 195 -11.23 3.10 3.35
C TRP A 195 -11.79 2.02 4.26
N MET A 196 -11.01 1.59 5.27
CA MET A 196 -11.46 0.59 6.25
C MET A 196 -12.68 1.02 7.08
N ARG A 197 -12.90 2.33 7.23
CA ARG A 197 -14.08 2.89 7.91
C ARG A 197 -15.25 3.16 6.96
N ARG A 198 -15.04 3.09 5.64
CA ARG A 198 -15.98 3.57 4.61
C ARG A 198 -16.40 5.02 4.85
N ASP A 199 -15.47 5.84 5.32
CA ASP A 199 -15.68 7.23 5.78
C ASP A 199 -14.84 8.20 4.96
N LEU A 200 -15.38 8.62 3.82
CA LEU A 200 -14.72 9.55 2.90
C LEU A 200 -14.57 10.95 3.49
N GLU A 201 -15.53 11.40 4.30
CA GLU A 201 -15.58 12.76 4.83
C GLU A 201 -14.28 13.13 5.54
N SER A 202 -13.73 12.19 6.32
CA SER A 202 -12.51 12.40 7.12
C SER A 202 -11.25 12.76 6.32
N TYR A 203 -11.18 12.41 5.03
CA TYR A 203 -10.02 12.64 4.17
C TYR A 203 -10.39 13.20 2.79
N ARG A 204 -11.65 13.62 2.58
CA ARG A 204 -12.14 14.16 1.31
C ARG A 204 -11.31 15.32 0.78
N HIS A 205 -10.79 16.13 1.70
CA HIS A 205 -9.92 17.27 1.40
C HIS A 205 -8.55 16.87 0.84
N LEU A 206 -8.18 15.59 0.83
CA LEU A 206 -6.94 15.11 0.22
C LEU A 206 -7.15 14.58 -1.21
N LEU A 207 -8.40 14.39 -1.63
CA LEU A 207 -8.71 13.73 -2.90
C LEU A 207 -9.22 14.72 -3.96
N GLY A 208 -8.90 14.42 -5.20
CA GLY A 208 -9.56 14.98 -6.38
C GLY A 208 -11.01 14.54 -6.46
N ASP A 209 -11.83 15.32 -7.19
CA ASP A 209 -13.28 15.12 -7.25
C ASP A 209 -13.67 13.80 -7.90
N GLN A 210 -12.91 13.35 -8.90
CA GLN A 210 -13.18 12.08 -9.57
C GLN A 210 -12.93 10.89 -8.65
N LEU A 211 -11.74 10.79 -8.07
CA LEU A 211 -11.38 9.70 -7.17
C LEU A 211 -12.30 9.63 -5.94
N ALA A 212 -12.71 10.79 -5.41
CA ALA A 212 -13.68 10.87 -4.32
C ALA A 212 -15.03 10.24 -4.70
N ARG A 213 -15.55 10.51 -5.90
CA ARG A 213 -16.81 9.91 -6.39
C ARG A 213 -16.69 8.40 -6.54
N GLU A 214 -15.57 7.92 -7.09
CA GLU A 214 -15.30 6.49 -7.24
C GLU A 214 -15.30 5.78 -5.87
N TYR A 215 -14.70 6.40 -4.84
CA TYR A 215 -14.72 5.87 -3.48
C TYR A 215 -16.11 5.85 -2.85
N GLU A 216 -16.91 6.91 -3.06
CA GLU A 216 -18.32 6.94 -2.62
C GLU A 216 -19.12 5.76 -3.19
N GLU A 217 -18.95 5.47 -4.48
CA GLU A 217 -19.60 4.36 -5.16
C GLU A 217 -19.18 3.01 -4.56
N HIS A 218 -17.87 2.78 -4.36
CA HIS A 218 -17.38 1.57 -3.71
C HIS A 218 -17.88 1.41 -2.27
N PHE A 219 -17.97 2.51 -1.52
CA PHE A 219 -18.51 2.47 -0.17
C PHE A 219 -20.00 2.17 -0.15
N ALA A 220 -20.75 2.69 -1.12
CA ALA A 220 -22.16 2.35 -1.29
C ALA A 220 -22.35 0.87 -1.63
N GLU A 221 -21.53 0.32 -2.53
CA GLU A 221 -21.54 -1.11 -2.88
C GLU A 221 -21.22 -2.00 -1.67
N MET A 222 -20.12 -1.71 -0.95
CA MET A 222 -19.76 -2.44 0.25
C MET A 222 -20.86 -2.39 1.33
N ARG A 223 -21.50 -1.23 1.52
CA ARG A 223 -22.65 -1.11 2.43
C ARG A 223 -23.84 -1.94 1.95
N GLY A 224 -24.15 -1.93 0.65
CA GLY A 224 -25.21 -2.73 0.05
C GLY A 224 -24.98 -4.23 0.23
N ASN A 225 -23.72 -4.66 0.17
CA ASN A 225 -23.32 -6.06 0.36
C ASN A 225 -23.13 -6.44 1.84
N GLY A 226 -23.24 -5.50 2.78
CA GLY A 226 -22.98 -5.75 4.20
C GLY A 226 -21.53 -6.15 4.47
N GLN A 227 -20.57 -5.58 3.72
CA GLN A 227 -19.16 -5.95 3.75
C GLN A 227 -18.29 -4.79 4.23
N ILE A 228 -17.21 -5.13 4.93
CA ILE A 228 -16.13 -4.20 5.28
C ILE A 228 -14.81 -4.79 4.82
N ASN A 229 -14.02 -4.01 4.08
CA ASN A 229 -12.64 -4.34 3.80
C ASN A 229 -11.72 -3.95 4.99
N LYS A 230 -10.78 -4.83 5.30
CA LYS A 230 -9.83 -4.72 6.40
C LYS A 230 -8.42 -4.83 5.84
N LEU A 231 -7.59 -3.86 6.23
CA LEU A 231 -6.20 -3.76 5.85
C LEU A 231 -5.35 -3.72 7.12
N GLU A 232 -4.64 -4.81 7.39
CA GLU A 232 -3.87 -4.96 8.62
C GLU A 232 -2.38 -5.23 8.34
N SER A 233 -1.53 -4.99 9.33
CA SER A 233 -0.08 -5.24 9.24
C SER A 233 0.57 -4.60 8.00
N ILE A 234 0.13 -3.38 7.66
CA ILE A 234 0.66 -2.63 6.53
C ILE A 234 2.13 -2.30 6.79
N ALA A 235 3.00 -2.72 5.89
CA ALA A 235 4.42 -2.39 5.90
C ALA A 235 4.83 -1.83 4.54
N VAL A 236 5.08 -0.53 4.49
CA VAL A 236 5.62 0.15 3.32
C VAL A 236 7.12 -0.16 3.21
N ARG A 237 7.54 -0.60 2.03
CA ARG A 237 8.92 -1.01 1.73
C ARG A 237 9.69 0.10 1.03
N THR A 238 9.07 0.70 0.03
CA THR A 238 9.65 1.82 -0.74
C THR A 238 8.58 2.83 -1.09
N ILE A 239 9.00 4.09 -1.17
CA ILE A 239 8.23 5.24 -1.62
C ILE A 239 9.15 5.98 -2.60
N GLU A 240 8.82 5.92 -3.89
CA GLU A 240 9.69 6.42 -4.96
C GLU A 240 8.90 7.35 -5.87
N ILE A 241 9.41 8.56 -6.11
CA ILE A 241 8.83 9.43 -7.14
C ILE A 241 9.23 8.85 -8.48
N VAL A 242 8.24 8.49 -9.29
CA VAL A 242 8.43 7.85 -10.60
C VAL A 242 8.07 8.76 -11.76
N GLN A 243 7.30 9.83 -11.50
CA GLN A 243 6.99 10.87 -12.47
C GLN A 243 6.82 12.21 -11.74
N ALA A 244 7.25 13.29 -12.37
CA ALA A 244 6.97 14.65 -11.94
C ALA A 244 6.90 15.56 -13.18
N GLY A 245 6.25 16.71 -13.06
CA GLY A 245 6.25 17.70 -14.12
C GLY A 245 5.29 18.85 -13.86
N SER A 246 5.39 19.87 -14.71
CA SER A 246 4.47 21.01 -14.73
C SER A 246 4.10 21.35 -16.17
N ASP A 247 2.82 21.62 -16.43
CA ASP A 247 2.35 22.12 -17.74
C ASP A 247 2.18 23.65 -17.76
N GLY A 248 2.58 24.32 -16.67
CA GLY A 248 2.42 25.77 -16.46
C GLY A 248 1.06 26.18 -15.89
N ARG A 249 0.09 25.26 -15.80
CA ARG A 249 -1.19 25.46 -15.09
C ARG A 249 -1.34 24.49 -13.93
N GLU A 250 -0.85 23.28 -14.10
CA GLU A 250 -0.90 22.21 -13.11
C GLU A 250 0.48 21.60 -12.92
N ASP A 251 0.84 21.37 -11.65
CA ASP A 251 1.95 20.52 -11.26
C ASP A 251 1.41 19.13 -10.93
N PHE A 252 2.14 18.08 -11.31
CA PHE A 252 1.82 16.71 -10.93
C PHE A 252 3.04 15.96 -10.42
N VAL A 253 2.81 15.01 -9.50
CA VAL A 253 3.83 14.08 -8.99
C VAL A 253 3.21 12.69 -8.84
N SER A 254 3.84 11.68 -9.43
CA SER A 254 3.49 10.27 -9.23
C SER A 254 4.49 9.59 -8.29
N VAL A 255 3.97 8.89 -7.28
CA VAL A 255 4.76 8.14 -6.30
C VAL A 255 4.39 6.66 -6.36
N LEU A 256 5.38 5.80 -6.57
CA LEU A 256 5.24 4.34 -6.48
C LEU A 256 5.45 3.87 -5.04
N PHE A 257 4.40 3.32 -4.45
CA PHE A 257 4.44 2.61 -3.19
C PHE A 257 4.68 1.12 -3.47
N THR A 258 5.70 0.55 -2.84
CA THR A 258 5.80 -0.92 -2.71
C THR A 258 5.53 -1.28 -1.27
N ALA A 259 4.52 -2.11 -1.01
CA ALA A 259 4.13 -2.47 0.34
C ALA A 259 3.67 -3.93 0.45
N ASN A 260 3.48 -4.37 1.69
CA ASN A 260 2.74 -5.59 1.98
C ASN A 260 1.76 -5.39 3.12
N LEU A 261 0.63 -6.08 3.07
CA LEU A 261 -0.42 -6.01 4.07
C LEU A 261 -1.26 -7.28 4.08
N LEU A 262 -2.04 -7.48 5.13
CA LEU A 262 -3.15 -8.43 5.15
C LEU A 262 -4.38 -7.73 4.56
N ASP A 263 -4.92 -8.29 3.49
CA ASP A 263 -6.14 -7.80 2.82
C ASP A 263 -7.24 -8.85 2.91
N TYR A 264 -8.35 -8.48 3.52
CA TYR A 264 -9.51 -9.34 3.61
C TYR A 264 -10.81 -8.55 3.79
N VAL A 265 -11.92 -9.18 3.44
CA VAL A 265 -13.27 -8.64 3.63
C VAL A 265 -13.99 -9.47 4.67
N VAL A 266 -14.67 -8.78 5.58
CA VAL A 266 -15.54 -9.39 6.59
C VAL A 266 -16.98 -8.95 6.41
N ASP A 267 -17.91 -9.77 6.88
CA ASP A 267 -19.30 -9.34 7.06
C ASP A 267 -19.36 -8.27 8.16
N ASP A 268 -20.09 -7.19 7.88
CA ASP A 268 -20.21 -6.00 8.72
C ASP A 268 -20.89 -6.29 10.06
N LYS A 269 -21.77 -7.30 10.12
CA LYS A 269 -22.54 -7.63 11.32
C LYS A 269 -21.91 -8.77 12.12
N SER A 270 -21.54 -9.86 11.46
CA SER A 270 -21.02 -11.05 12.14
C SER A 270 -19.51 -10.99 12.35
N GLY A 271 -18.78 -10.21 11.54
CA GLY A 271 -17.32 -10.20 11.52
C GLY A 271 -16.71 -11.45 10.89
N GLU A 272 -17.52 -12.32 10.28
CA GLU A 272 -17.03 -13.52 9.60
C GLU A 272 -16.25 -13.16 8.34
N LEU A 273 -15.17 -13.91 8.09
CA LEU A 273 -14.35 -13.75 6.90
C LEU A 273 -15.16 -14.12 5.66
N VAL A 274 -15.34 -13.15 4.76
CA VAL A 274 -16.01 -13.34 3.46
C VAL A 274 -14.99 -13.75 2.40
N SER A 275 -13.83 -13.09 2.37
CA SER A 275 -12.81 -13.30 1.35
C SER A 275 -11.46 -12.70 1.76
N GLY A 276 -10.38 -13.13 1.10
CA GLY A 276 -9.00 -12.72 1.41
C GLY A 276 -8.32 -13.61 2.45
N SER A 277 -7.30 -13.07 3.14
CA SER A 277 -6.57 -13.81 4.18
C SER A 277 -6.17 -12.92 5.35
N MET A 278 -6.53 -13.35 6.56
CA MET A 278 -6.12 -12.71 7.81
C MET A 278 -4.70 -13.11 8.26
N THR A 279 -4.03 -14.00 7.53
CA THR A 279 -2.72 -14.55 7.96
C THR A 279 -1.66 -14.52 6.88
N THR A 280 -2.05 -14.33 5.61
CA THR A 280 -1.13 -14.35 4.48
C THR A 280 -0.99 -12.94 3.90
N PRO A 281 0.16 -12.26 4.12
CA PRO A 281 0.37 -10.94 3.55
C PRO A 281 0.44 -11.00 2.03
N VAL A 282 -0.25 -10.08 1.38
CA VAL A 282 -0.10 -9.79 -0.04
C VAL A 282 0.95 -8.70 -0.24
N LYS A 283 1.70 -8.78 -1.33
CA LYS A 283 2.62 -7.72 -1.77
C LYS A 283 2.00 -7.02 -2.96
N PHE A 284 2.09 -5.71 -3.00
CA PHE A 284 1.54 -4.93 -4.10
C PHE A 284 2.44 -3.73 -4.41
N LYS A 285 2.19 -3.17 -5.59
CA LYS A 285 2.77 -1.93 -6.07
C LYS A 285 1.64 -1.04 -6.58
N GLU A 286 1.62 0.20 -6.12
CA GLU A 286 0.65 1.18 -6.57
C GLU A 286 1.35 2.50 -6.87
N GLU A 287 1.07 3.06 -8.03
CA GLU A 287 1.45 4.43 -8.34
C GLU A 287 0.28 5.36 -8.03
N TRP A 288 0.53 6.30 -7.14
CA TRP A 288 -0.42 7.31 -6.70
C TRP A 288 -0.01 8.64 -7.33
N THR A 289 -0.94 9.34 -7.97
CA THR A 289 -0.66 10.60 -8.66
C THR A 289 -1.35 11.74 -7.95
N TRP A 290 -0.57 12.74 -7.55
CA TRP A 290 -1.06 14.00 -7.04
C TRP A 290 -0.99 15.07 -8.10
N ALA A 291 -1.95 15.99 -8.07
CA ALA A 291 -1.91 17.22 -8.85
C ALA A 291 -2.28 18.42 -7.99
N ARG A 292 -1.85 19.60 -8.44
CA ARG A 292 -2.27 20.89 -7.90
C ARG A 292 -2.22 21.95 -8.99
N SER A 293 -3.06 22.98 -8.87
CA SER A 293 -2.84 24.20 -9.65
C SER A 293 -1.49 24.83 -9.27
N VAL A 294 -0.75 25.28 -10.28
CA VAL A 294 0.54 25.96 -10.13
C VAL A 294 0.44 27.13 -9.16
N GLY A 295 1.44 27.29 -8.29
CA GLY A 295 1.49 28.36 -7.29
C GLY A 295 0.60 28.14 -6.05
N THR A 296 -0.03 26.97 -5.94
CA THR A 296 -0.77 26.57 -4.73
C THR A 296 0.02 25.52 -3.94
N GLN A 297 -0.36 25.27 -2.69
CA GLN A 297 0.17 24.17 -1.87
C GLN A 297 -0.86 23.05 -1.68
N ASN A 298 -1.96 23.09 -2.44
CA ASN A 298 -3.13 22.23 -2.25
C ASN A 298 -3.04 20.99 -3.14
N TRP A 299 -2.09 20.09 -2.84
CA TRP A 299 -1.97 18.81 -3.52
C TRP A 299 -3.19 17.92 -3.27
N LYS A 300 -3.77 17.40 -4.33
CA LYS A 300 -4.87 16.45 -4.32
C LYS A 300 -4.43 15.14 -4.94
N LEU A 301 -4.80 14.02 -4.33
CA LEU A 301 -4.65 12.70 -4.92
C LEU A 301 -5.71 12.54 -6.02
N GLU A 302 -5.27 12.51 -7.26
CA GLU A 302 -6.13 12.47 -8.45
C GLU A 302 -6.33 11.04 -8.97
N GLY A 303 -5.37 10.15 -8.74
CA GLY A 303 -5.47 8.78 -9.26
C GLY A 303 -4.55 7.78 -8.56
N ILE A 304 -4.95 6.52 -8.63
CA ILE A 304 -4.20 5.35 -8.15
C ILE A 304 -4.24 4.30 -9.25
N LYS A 305 -3.08 3.73 -9.61
CA LYS A 305 -2.97 2.63 -10.57
C LYS A 305 -2.07 1.51 -10.04
N GLU A 306 -2.36 0.28 -10.42
CA GLU A 306 -1.50 -0.87 -10.13
C GLU A 306 -0.19 -0.79 -10.93
N GLY A 307 0.94 -1.12 -10.29
CA GLY A 307 2.29 -1.04 -10.87
C GLY A 307 3.05 -2.36 -10.92
#